data_AF-A0A0C2MZT7-F1
#
_entry.id   AF-A0A0C2MZT7-F1
#
_cell.length_a   1.000
_cell.length_b   1.000
_cell.length_c   1.000
_cell.angle_alpha   90.00
_cell.angle_beta   90.00
_cell.angle_gamma   90.00
#
_symmetry.space_group_name_H-M   'P 1'
#
loop_
_entity.id
_entity.type
_entity.pdbx_description
1 polymer ?
#
loop_
_entity_poly.entity_id
_entity_poly.type
_entity_poly.pdbx_seq_one_letter_code
_entity_poly.pdbx_strand_id
1 'polypeptide(L)'
;MFEQKKYYKDHKKEFIDFFTTRSFIEIRMFCENELKNNFSIVNSLNHMFSPKLKLCAKTICCYSLNVYKYYAKRLMTYVPSRDMYGVVRIITTRAEIDLSNIVEKYQDMSPFVATLSIRSLYEKHPILLGHVVMPLLGLDPYFKI
;
A
#
# COMPACT_ATOMS: atom_id res chain seq x y z
N MET A 1 12.66 18.64 -9.92
CA MET A 1 13.65 19.09 -8.89
C MET A 1 14.60 17.98 -8.47
N PHE A 2 14.23 16.70 -8.69
CA PHE A 2 14.92 15.57 -8.09
C PHE A 2 15.76 14.66 -8.99
N GLU A 3 16.32 15.24 -10.05
CA GLU A 3 16.93 14.48 -11.14
C GLU A 3 18.43 14.19 -10.93
N GLN A 4 19.13 14.93 -10.06
CA GLN A 4 20.57 14.79 -9.88
C GLN A 4 20.90 14.01 -8.59
N LYS A 5 21.59 12.86 -8.73
CA LYS A 5 22.12 12.09 -7.58
C LYS A 5 22.91 12.95 -6.59
N LYS A 6 23.59 13.99 -7.07
CA LYS A 6 24.41 14.90 -6.24
C LYS A 6 23.56 15.82 -5.37
N TYR A 7 22.46 16.36 -5.91
CA TYR A 7 21.56 17.26 -5.20
C TYR A 7 21.04 16.66 -3.88
N TYR A 8 20.67 15.37 -3.85
CA TYR A 8 20.14 14.75 -2.61
C TYR A 8 21.15 14.60 -1.48
N LYS A 9 22.43 14.36 -1.82
CA LYS A 9 23.45 14.20 -0.79
C LYS A 9 23.62 15.51 -0.02
N ASP A 10 23.47 16.62 -0.74
CA ASP A 10 23.67 17.96 -0.22
C ASP A 10 22.36 18.54 0.38
N HIS A 11 21.19 18.06 -0.06
CA HIS A 11 19.86 18.55 0.33
C HIS A 11 18.98 17.53 1.09
N LYS A 12 19.59 16.58 1.81
CA LYS A 12 18.84 15.53 2.56
C LYS A 12 17.79 16.10 3.52
N LYS A 13 18.08 17.22 4.18
CA LYS A 13 17.17 17.86 5.13
C LYS A 13 15.92 18.39 4.43
N GLU A 14 16.09 19.12 3.33
CA GLU A 14 14.99 19.63 2.52
C GLU A 14 14.09 18.50 1.99
N PHE A 15 14.68 17.36 1.62
CA PHE A 15 13.92 16.18 1.23
C PHE A 15 13.04 15.65 2.37
N ILE A 16 13.60 15.51 3.57
CA ILE A 16 12.82 15.08 4.74
C ILE A 16 11.74 16.11 5.05
N ASP A 17 12.09 17.39 5.10
CA ASP A 17 11.17 18.49 5.38
C ASP A 17 10.03 18.52 4.37
N PHE A 18 10.29 18.27 3.08
CA PHE A 18 9.25 18.14 2.06
C PHE A 18 8.24 17.04 2.40
N PHE A 19 8.70 15.83 2.71
CA PHE A 19 7.81 14.70 2.98
C PHE A 19 7.12 14.74 4.36
N THR A 20 7.62 15.52 5.31
CA THR A 20 7.05 15.64 6.66
C THR A 20 6.12 16.83 6.83
N THR A 21 6.26 17.88 6.01
CA THR A 21 5.48 19.12 6.15
C THR A 21 4.38 19.29 5.11
N ARG A 22 4.50 18.62 3.96
CA ARG A 22 3.53 18.76 2.86
C ARG A 22 2.32 17.86 3.06
N SER A 23 1.15 18.37 2.64
CA SER A 23 -0.07 17.59 2.57
C SER A 23 0.00 16.48 1.52
N PHE A 24 -0.80 15.42 1.69
CA PHE A 24 -0.86 14.34 0.70
C PHE A 24 -1.32 14.82 -0.69
N ILE A 25 -2.11 15.90 -0.76
CA ILE A 25 -2.54 16.50 -2.04
C ILE A 25 -1.35 17.16 -2.75
N GLU A 26 -0.56 17.97 -2.03
CA GLU A 26 0.66 18.57 -2.60
C GLU A 26 1.65 17.51 -3.06
N ILE A 27 1.84 16.44 -2.26
CA ILE A 27 2.72 15.33 -2.62
C ILE A 27 2.19 14.57 -3.85
N ARG A 28 0.87 14.38 -3.97
CA ARG A 28 0.24 13.79 -5.16
C ARG A 28 0.52 14.65 -6.40
N MET A 29 0.25 15.95 -6.33
CA MET A 29 0.48 16.89 -7.43
C MET A 29 1.95 16.88 -7.86
N PHE A 30 2.87 16.86 -6.88
CA PHE A 30 4.29 16.71 -7.13
C PHE A 30 4.60 15.40 -7.88
N CYS A 31 4.03 14.27 -7.44
CA CYS A 31 4.24 12.99 -8.08
C CYS A 31 3.69 12.92 -9.51
N GLU A 32 2.50 13.48 -9.74
CA GLU A 32 1.86 13.51 -11.06
C GLU A 32 2.61 14.42 -12.04
N ASN A 33 3.11 15.57 -11.58
CA ASN A 33 3.91 16.46 -12.40
C ASN A 33 5.23 15.81 -12.84
N GLU A 34 5.90 15.09 -11.94
CA GLU A 34 7.14 14.40 -12.30
C GLU A 34 6.85 13.23 -13.27
N LEU A 35 5.73 12.52 -13.12
CA LEU A 35 5.29 11.50 -14.09
C LEU A 35 5.04 12.09 -15.49
N LYS A 36 4.44 13.29 -15.59
CA LYS A 36 4.25 14.00 -16.87
C LYS A 36 5.57 14.32 -17.57
N ASN A 37 6.64 14.50 -16.80
CA ASN A 37 8.00 14.70 -17.31
C ASN A 37 8.71 13.37 -17.64
N ASN A 38 7.97 12.26 -17.81
CA ASN A 38 8.47 10.90 -17.99
C ASN A 38 9.38 10.41 -16.86
N PHE A 39 9.21 10.97 -15.65
CA PHE A 39 10.04 10.66 -14.50
C PHE A 39 9.20 10.08 -13.36
N SER A 40 9.44 8.81 -13.03
CA SER A 40 8.80 8.19 -11.86
C SER A 40 9.66 8.42 -10.63
N ILE A 41 9.27 9.36 -9.75
CA ILE A 41 9.94 9.54 -8.43
C ILE A 41 10.10 8.19 -7.73
N VAL A 42 9.08 7.34 -7.73
CA VAL A 42 9.11 6.02 -7.08
C VAL A 42 10.27 5.16 -7.60
N ASN A 43 10.60 5.27 -8.89
CA ASN A 43 11.73 4.57 -9.49
C ASN A 43 13.05 5.30 -9.20
N SER A 44 13.05 6.62 -9.24
CA SER A 44 14.25 7.46 -9.03
C SER A 44 14.78 7.36 -7.60
N LEU A 45 13.89 7.20 -6.62
CA LEU A 45 14.25 6.92 -5.23
C LEU A 45 15.09 5.64 -5.06
N ASN A 46 15.16 4.76 -6.07
CA ASN A 46 15.82 3.47 -5.92
C ASN A 46 17.32 3.54 -5.62
N HIS A 47 18.00 4.59 -6.07
CA HIS A 47 19.45 4.73 -6.02
C HIS A 47 19.93 5.86 -5.09
N MET A 48 19.03 6.47 -4.31
CA MET A 48 19.27 7.80 -3.72
C MET A 48 19.36 7.84 -2.19
N PHE A 49 18.83 6.85 -1.46
CA PHE A 49 18.70 6.94 0.01
C PHE A 49 19.17 5.68 0.74
N SER A 50 19.36 5.84 2.06
CA SER A 50 19.40 4.68 2.95
C SER A 50 18.12 3.84 2.78
N PRO A 51 18.19 2.51 2.94
CA PRO A 51 17.05 1.63 2.67
C PRO A 51 15.76 2.05 3.38
N LYS A 52 15.88 2.55 4.62
CA LYS A 52 14.73 3.01 5.43
C LYS A 52 14.11 4.29 4.89
N LEU A 53 14.91 5.33 4.63
CA LEU A 53 14.38 6.62 4.15
C LEU A 53 13.78 6.49 2.74
N LYS A 54 14.41 5.67 1.89
CA LYS A 54 13.86 5.26 0.59
C LYS A 54 12.46 4.65 0.75
N LEU A 55 12.33 3.70 1.67
CA LEU A 55 11.07 3.00 1.90
C LEU A 55 9.98 3.96 2.40
N CYS A 56 10.31 4.88 3.31
CA CYS A 56 9.38 5.88 3.81
C CYS A 56 8.88 6.79 2.68
N ALA A 57 9.78 7.42 1.92
CA ALA A 57 9.40 8.32 0.84
C ALA A 57 8.58 7.58 -0.24
N LYS A 58 9.02 6.39 -0.64
CA LYS A 58 8.27 5.56 -1.59
C LYS A 58 6.87 5.22 -1.07
N THR A 59 6.73 4.94 0.22
CA THR A 59 5.45 4.66 0.86
C THR A 59 4.53 5.88 0.78
N ILE A 60 5.02 7.06 1.17
CA ILE A 60 4.26 8.30 1.13
C ILE A 60 3.83 8.64 -0.30
N CYS A 61 4.73 8.54 -1.29
CA CYS A 61 4.38 8.78 -2.69
C CYS A 61 3.30 7.80 -3.18
N CYS A 62 3.48 6.50 -2.94
CA CYS A 62 2.53 5.48 -3.41
C CYS A 62 1.14 5.68 -2.78
N TYR A 63 1.10 5.97 -1.47
CA TYR A 63 -0.13 6.25 -0.74
C TYR A 63 -0.82 7.51 -1.28
N SER A 64 -0.05 8.58 -1.47
CA SER A 64 -0.56 9.86 -1.97
C SER A 64 -1.16 9.71 -3.36
N LEU A 65 -0.50 9.00 -4.27
CA LEU A 65 -0.96 8.80 -5.65
C LEU A 65 -2.28 8.01 -5.71
N ASN A 66 -2.35 6.86 -5.04
CA ASN A 66 -3.55 6.05 -5.02
C ASN A 66 -3.54 5.13 -3.79
N VAL A 67 -4.35 5.51 -2.78
CA VAL A 67 -4.44 4.80 -1.50
C VAL A 67 -4.93 3.36 -1.66
N TYR A 68 -5.93 3.11 -2.51
CA TYR A 68 -6.47 1.77 -2.72
C TYR A 68 -5.44 0.84 -3.36
N LYS A 69 -4.76 1.31 -4.40
CA LYS A 69 -3.67 0.59 -5.08
C LYS A 69 -2.48 0.37 -4.14
N TYR A 70 -2.20 1.31 -3.24
CA TYR A 70 -1.15 1.13 -2.23
C TYR A 70 -1.47 -0.05 -1.31
N TYR A 71 -2.66 -0.09 -0.70
CA TYR A 71 -3.05 -1.20 0.18
C TYR A 71 -3.21 -2.52 -0.57
N ALA A 72 -3.80 -2.50 -1.77
CA ALA A 72 -3.90 -3.69 -2.63
C ALA A 72 -2.51 -4.30 -2.94
N LYS A 73 -1.49 -3.47 -3.21
CA LYS A 73 -0.10 -3.94 -3.35
C LYS A 73 0.47 -4.55 -2.07
N ARG A 74 0.11 -4.02 -0.90
CA ARG A 74 0.49 -4.62 0.39
C ARG A 74 -0.16 -6.00 0.54
N LEU A 75 -1.45 -6.15 0.21
CA LEU A 75 -2.12 -7.45 0.21
C LEU A 75 -1.48 -8.44 -0.78
N MET A 76 -1.13 -8.01 -1.99
CA MET A 76 -0.35 -8.82 -2.97
C MET A 76 1.00 -9.29 -2.42
N THR A 77 1.56 -8.61 -1.43
CA THR A 77 2.81 -9.02 -0.78
C THR A 77 2.51 -9.95 0.40
N TYR A 78 1.57 -9.57 1.28
CA TYR A 78 1.30 -10.25 2.53
C TYR A 78 0.60 -11.60 2.35
N VAL A 79 -0.34 -11.71 1.40
CA VAL A 79 -1.10 -12.95 1.20
C VAL A 79 -0.17 -14.09 0.74
N PRO A 80 0.67 -13.93 -0.32
CA PRO A 80 1.61 -14.99 -0.71
C PRO A 80 2.69 -15.28 0.34
N SER A 81 3.15 -14.26 1.08
CA SER A 81 4.13 -14.44 2.16
C SER A 81 3.53 -15.01 3.45
N ARG A 82 2.24 -15.33 3.45
CA ARG A 82 1.45 -15.76 4.62
C ARG A 82 1.57 -14.83 5.84
N ASP A 83 1.70 -13.52 5.60
CA ASP A 83 1.74 -12.50 6.66
C ASP A 83 0.32 -12.18 7.16
N MET A 84 -0.17 -13.03 8.06
CA MET A 84 -1.48 -12.89 8.70
C MET A 84 -1.67 -11.56 9.43
N TYR A 85 -0.62 -11.04 10.06
CA TYR A 85 -0.71 -9.81 10.82
C TYR A 85 -0.81 -8.58 9.91
N GLY A 86 -0.05 -8.58 8.80
CA GLY A 86 -0.13 -7.56 7.78
C GLY A 86 -1.53 -7.49 7.15
N VAL A 87 -2.13 -8.63 6.83
CA VAL A 87 -3.49 -8.71 6.27
C VAL A 87 -4.56 -8.26 7.27
N VAL A 88 -4.57 -8.81 8.50
CA VAL A 88 -5.53 -8.39 9.55
C VAL A 88 -5.44 -6.90 9.83
N ARG A 89 -4.22 -6.34 9.89
CA ARG A 89 -4.03 -4.91 10.12
C ARG A 89 -4.71 -4.07 9.05
N ILE A 90 -4.58 -4.43 7.78
CA ILE A 90 -5.25 -3.69 6.70
C ILE A 90 -6.77 -3.83 6.83
N ILE A 91 -7.27 -5.06 6.98
CA ILE A 91 -8.72 -5.32 7.08
C ILE A 91 -9.34 -4.53 8.25
N THR A 92 -8.77 -4.67 9.44
CA THR A 92 -9.32 -4.03 10.65
C THR A 92 -9.22 -2.51 10.62
N THR A 93 -8.13 -1.93 10.12
CA THR A 93 -7.94 -0.47 10.11
C THR A 93 -8.64 0.24 8.96
N ARG A 94 -9.07 -0.49 7.92
CA ARG A 94 -9.71 0.08 6.72
C ARG A 94 -11.17 -0.32 6.55
N ALA A 95 -11.70 -1.22 7.40
CA ALA A 95 -13.04 -1.78 7.28
C ALA A 95 -14.13 -0.70 7.10
N GLU A 96 -14.08 0.37 7.88
CA GLU A 96 -15.08 1.44 7.87
C GLU A 96 -14.67 2.67 7.04
N ILE A 97 -13.58 2.56 6.27
CA ILE A 97 -13.04 3.68 5.49
C ILE A 97 -13.17 3.40 4.00
N ASP A 98 -12.48 2.37 3.52
CA ASP A 98 -12.31 2.10 2.09
C ASP A 98 -11.93 0.65 1.77
N LEU A 99 -12.19 -0.29 2.69
CA LEU A 99 -11.81 -1.68 2.50
C LEU A 99 -12.42 -2.31 1.25
N SER A 100 -13.67 -1.97 0.91
CA SER A 100 -14.33 -2.45 -0.32
C SER A 100 -13.54 -2.08 -1.57
N ASN A 101 -13.13 -0.81 -1.69
CA ASN A 101 -12.31 -0.33 -2.81
C ASN A 101 -10.90 -0.94 -2.81
N ILE A 102 -10.32 -1.20 -1.64
CA ILE A 102 -9.02 -1.89 -1.52
C ILE A 102 -9.14 -3.34 -2.02
N VAL A 103 -10.19 -4.06 -1.64
CA VAL A 103 -10.43 -5.45 -2.03
C VAL A 103 -10.73 -5.55 -3.51
N GLU A 104 -11.57 -4.68 -4.04
CA GLU A 104 -11.81 -4.54 -5.48
C GLU A 104 -10.48 -4.31 -6.21
N LYS A 105 -9.65 -3.37 -5.72
CA LYS A 105 -8.37 -3.09 -6.36
C LYS A 105 -7.37 -4.23 -6.24
N TYR A 106 -7.43 -5.01 -5.17
CA TYR A 106 -6.64 -6.23 -5.01
C TYR A 106 -7.11 -7.31 -5.98
N GLN A 107 -8.41 -7.47 -6.20
CA GLN A 107 -8.99 -8.40 -7.17
C GLN A 107 -8.58 -8.06 -8.61
N ASP A 108 -8.56 -6.77 -8.98
CA ASP A 108 -8.07 -6.32 -10.29
C ASP A 108 -6.60 -6.72 -10.57
N MET A 109 -5.80 -6.78 -9.50
CA MET A 109 -4.35 -6.94 -9.59
C MET A 109 -3.90 -8.38 -9.33
N SER A 110 -4.74 -9.18 -8.68
CA SER A 110 -4.45 -10.55 -8.30
C SER A 110 -4.91 -11.52 -9.40
N PRO A 111 -4.08 -12.49 -9.78
CA PRO A 111 -4.51 -13.56 -10.67
C PRO A 111 -5.48 -14.55 -9.97
N PHE A 112 -5.62 -14.44 -8.65
CA PHE A 112 -6.49 -15.28 -7.83
C PHE A 112 -7.71 -14.52 -7.33
N VAL A 113 -8.77 -15.26 -7.01
CA VAL A 113 -9.93 -14.73 -6.29
C VAL A 113 -9.48 -14.25 -4.92
N ALA A 114 -9.57 -12.94 -4.70
CA ALA A 114 -9.05 -12.22 -3.54
C ALA A 114 -9.58 -12.78 -2.21
N THR A 115 -10.86 -13.13 -2.19
CA THR A 115 -11.54 -13.64 -1.00
C THR A 115 -11.08 -15.04 -0.64
N LEU A 116 -10.86 -15.91 -1.64
CA LEU A 116 -10.35 -17.27 -1.44
C LEU A 116 -8.89 -17.25 -0.99
N SER A 117 -8.06 -16.40 -1.59
CA SER A 117 -6.64 -16.29 -1.21
C SER A 117 -6.49 -15.81 0.24
N ILE A 118 -7.26 -14.79 0.66
CA ILE A 118 -7.29 -14.32 2.04
C ILE A 118 -7.88 -15.37 2.98
N ARG A 119 -8.97 -16.06 2.61
CA ARG A 119 -9.57 -17.12 3.43
C ARG A 119 -8.57 -18.25 3.73
N SER A 120 -7.85 -18.72 2.71
CA SER A 120 -6.88 -19.81 2.84
C SER A 120 -5.74 -19.51 3.84
N LEU A 121 -5.49 -18.22 4.09
CA LEU A 121 -4.49 -17.78 5.03
C LEU A 121 -4.85 -18.12 6.48
N TYR A 122 -6.15 -18.13 6.81
CA TYR A 122 -6.67 -18.28 8.17
C TYR A 122 -7.40 -19.60 8.43
N GLU A 123 -7.26 -20.61 7.56
CA GLU A 123 -7.91 -21.93 7.75
C GLU A 123 -7.58 -22.57 9.10
N LYS A 124 -6.35 -22.38 9.60
CA LYS A 124 -5.91 -22.87 10.91
C LYS A 124 -6.34 -21.97 12.09
N HIS A 125 -7.01 -20.87 11.81
CA HIS A 125 -7.44 -19.85 12.77
C HIS A 125 -8.94 -19.55 12.60
N PRO A 126 -9.83 -20.55 12.81
CA PRO A 126 -11.26 -20.43 12.48
C PRO A 126 -11.96 -19.31 13.24
N ILE A 127 -11.53 -19.00 14.46
CA ILE A 127 -12.07 -17.87 15.24
C ILE A 127 -11.77 -16.55 14.54
N LEU A 128 -10.51 -16.33 14.16
CA LEU A 128 -10.10 -15.09 13.49
C LEU A 128 -10.74 -14.97 12.11
N LEU A 129 -10.83 -16.08 11.38
CA LEU A 129 -11.47 -16.13 10.08
C LEU A 129 -12.97 -15.78 10.17
N GLY A 130 -13.71 -16.45 11.07
CA GLY A 130 -15.15 -16.34 11.18
C GLY A 130 -15.65 -15.08 11.88
N HIS A 131 -14.91 -14.55 12.86
CA HIS A 131 -15.35 -13.40 13.65
C HIS A 131 -14.74 -12.06 13.26
N VAL A 132 -13.64 -12.06 12.49
CA VAL A 132 -12.94 -10.83 12.11
C VAL A 132 -12.78 -10.72 10.60
N VAL A 133 -12.09 -11.68 9.98
CA VAL A 133 -11.69 -11.54 8.58
C VAL A 133 -12.88 -11.58 7.63
N MET A 134 -13.72 -12.62 7.69
CA MET A 134 -14.86 -12.76 6.79
C MET A 134 -15.92 -11.67 7.00
N PRO A 135 -16.38 -11.38 8.25
CA PRO A 135 -17.37 -10.34 8.48
C PRO A 135 -16.92 -8.96 7.98
N LEU A 136 -15.66 -8.57 8.25
CA LEU A 136 -15.15 -7.27 7.84
C LEU A 136 -14.92 -7.17 6.32
N LEU A 137 -14.71 -8.28 5.63
CA LEU A 137 -14.69 -8.31 4.17
C LEU A 137 -16.11 -8.26 3.55
N GLY A 138 -17.16 -8.21 4.37
CA GLY A 138 -18.55 -8.28 3.90
C GLY A 138 -18.91 -9.66 3.34
N LEU A 139 -18.16 -10.70 3.72
CA LEU A 139 -18.37 -12.06 3.29
C LEU A 139 -18.99 -12.84 4.45
N ASP A 140 -20.14 -13.44 4.21
CA ASP A 140 -20.77 -14.29 5.20
C ASP A 140 -19.88 -15.53 5.45
N PRO A 141 -19.41 -15.77 6.69
CA PRO A 141 -18.64 -16.97 7.01
C PRO A 141 -19.43 -18.28 6.81
N TYR A 142 -20.77 -18.20 6.69
CA TYR A 142 -21.68 -19.31 6.47
C TYR A 142 -22.15 -19.47 5.02
N PHE A 143 -21.67 -18.63 4.09
CA PHE A 143 -21.90 -18.87 2.66
C PHE A 143 -21.15 -20.15 2.24
N LYS A 144 -21.90 -21.26 2.23
CA LYS A 144 -21.50 -22.49 1.54
C LYS A 144 -21.57 -22.19 0.05
N ILE A 145 -20.41 -22.18 -0.62
CA ILE A 145 -20.32 -22.30 -2.08
C ILE A 145 -20.65 -23.74 -2.45
#